data_AF-A0A2V9YU72-F1
#
_entry.id   AF-A0A2V9YU72-F1
#
_cell.length_a   1.000
_cell.length_b   1.000
_cell.length_c   1.000
_cell.angle_alpha   90.00
_cell.angle_beta   90.00
_cell.angle_gamma   90.00
#
_symmetry.space_group_name_H-M   'P 1'
#
loop_
_entity.id
_entity.type
_entity.pdbx_description
1 polymer ?
#
loop_
_entity_poly.entity_id
_entity_poly.type
_entity_poly.pdbx_seq_one_letter_code
_entity_poly.pdbx_strand_id
1 'polypeptide(L)'
;EKYSFAPGTKMGEFRGVRTFGEQLRHIAVDNYFFAAVILGEKPAADLGNIEANENGPAGIVSKADVIAYVKNSFAQMHRAAPAIDDANAVLPTPGISPWPEGTATRLGLALEDVVHTYDHYGQLVEYLRMNGIVPPGSAQPPTVFGRKALPSK
;
A
#
# COMPACT_ATOMS: atom_id res chain seq x y z
N GLU A 1 12.63 -3.07 -13.87
CA GLU A 1 13.86 -3.87 -13.78
C GLU A 1 14.22 -4.34 -12.37
N LYS A 2 13.93 -3.60 -11.28
CA LYS A 2 14.29 -4.01 -9.90
C LYS A 2 13.12 -4.54 -9.04
N TYR A 3 12.07 -5.11 -9.64
CA TYR A 3 10.91 -5.62 -8.90
C TYR A 3 11.21 -6.89 -8.09
N SER A 4 12.20 -7.68 -8.52
CA SER A 4 12.66 -8.87 -7.80
C SER A 4 13.71 -8.57 -6.72
N PHE A 5 14.05 -7.31 -6.49
CA PHE A 5 15.06 -6.97 -5.49
C PHE A 5 14.50 -7.14 -4.07
N ALA A 6 15.23 -7.88 -3.24
CA ALA A 6 15.17 -7.83 -1.79
C ALA A 6 16.60 -7.57 -1.27
N PRO A 7 16.77 -6.80 -0.17
CA PRO A 7 18.07 -6.65 0.48
C PRO A 7 18.62 -8.03 0.87
N GLY A 8 19.89 -8.28 0.53
CA GLY A 8 20.55 -9.54 0.85
C GLY A 8 21.25 -9.52 2.21
N THR A 9 21.76 -10.67 2.64
CA THR A 9 22.53 -10.82 3.90
C THR A 9 23.79 -9.96 3.97
N LYS A 10 24.32 -9.53 2.82
CA LYS A 10 25.45 -8.59 2.75
C LYS A 10 25.10 -7.17 3.19
N MET A 11 23.81 -6.83 3.26
CA MET A 11 23.30 -5.53 3.68
C MET A 11 22.76 -5.55 5.13
N GLY A 12 22.72 -6.71 5.78
CA GLY A 12 22.14 -6.90 7.12
C GLY A 12 21.34 -8.22 7.21
N GLU A 13 20.64 -8.43 8.32
CA GLU A 13 19.84 -9.65 8.55
C GLU A 13 18.49 -9.62 7.83
N PHE A 14 18.51 -9.54 6.50
CA PHE A 14 17.33 -9.42 5.64
C PHE A 14 16.84 -10.77 5.07
N ARG A 15 17.09 -11.89 5.76
CA ARG A 15 16.60 -13.19 5.29
C ARG A 15 15.08 -13.25 5.34
N GLY A 16 14.46 -13.63 4.22
CA GLY A 16 13.01 -13.85 4.13
C GLY A 16 12.17 -12.58 3.97
N VAL A 17 12.78 -11.40 3.81
CA VAL A 17 12.01 -10.18 3.55
C VAL A 17 11.43 -10.18 2.13
N ARG A 18 10.28 -9.53 1.97
CA ARG A 18 9.62 -9.34 0.68
C ARG A 18 10.53 -8.58 -0.29
N THR A 19 10.50 -8.97 -1.55
CA THR A 19 11.03 -8.20 -2.68
C THR A 19 10.23 -6.91 -2.92
N PHE A 20 10.77 -5.97 -3.69
CA PHE A 20 10.07 -4.73 -4.06
C PHE A 20 8.69 -4.99 -4.69
N GLY A 21 8.59 -6.00 -5.57
CA GLY A 21 7.33 -6.38 -6.21
C GLY A 21 6.37 -7.07 -5.24
N GLU A 22 6.87 -7.86 -4.28
CA GLU A 22 6.05 -8.44 -3.21
C GLU A 22 5.50 -7.38 -2.26
N GLN A 23 6.30 -6.40 -1.86
CA GLN A 23 5.85 -5.27 -1.05
C GLN A 23 4.67 -4.52 -1.72
N LEU A 24 4.78 -4.26 -3.03
CA LEU A 24 3.72 -3.61 -3.78
C LEU A 24 2.44 -4.46 -3.88
N ARG A 25 2.58 -5.76 -4.12
CA ARG A 25 1.43 -6.67 -4.17
C ARG A 25 0.78 -6.83 -2.80
N HIS A 26 1.57 -6.85 -1.73
CA HIS A 26 1.08 -6.93 -0.37
C HIS A 26 0.21 -5.71 -0.01
N ILE A 27 0.70 -4.48 -0.23
CA ILE A 27 -0.12 -3.26 -0.11
C ILE A 27 -1.44 -3.39 -0.90
N ALA A 28 -1.37 -3.96 -2.10
CA ALA A 28 -2.58 -4.13 -2.89
C ALA A 28 -3.59 -5.11 -2.28
N VAL A 29 -3.13 -6.22 -1.69
CA VAL A 29 -4.00 -7.17 -0.96
C VAL A 29 -4.72 -6.46 0.19
N ASP A 30 -4.00 -5.67 0.99
CA ASP A 30 -4.60 -4.96 2.13
C ASP A 30 -5.64 -3.94 1.68
N ASN A 31 -5.31 -3.13 0.67
CA ASN A 31 -6.27 -2.19 0.07
C ASN A 31 -7.56 -2.89 -0.40
N TYR A 32 -7.45 -4.06 -1.04
CA TYR A 32 -8.64 -4.82 -1.45
C TYR A 32 -9.43 -5.33 -0.25
N PHE A 33 -8.74 -5.80 0.77
CA PHE A 33 -9.35 -6.34 1.97
C PHE A 33 -10.08 -5.27 2.78
N PHE A 34 -9.39 -4.20 3.16
CA PHE A 34 -9.98 -3.13 3.97
C PHE A 34 -11.11 -2.43 3.22
N ALA A 35 -11.01 -2.25 1.90
CA ALA A 35 -12.13 -1.75 1.10
C ALA A 35 -13.37 -2.64 1.25
N ALA A 36 -13.21 -3.96 1.12
CA ALA A 36 -14.31 -4.90 1.28
C ALA A 36 -14.93 -4.85 2.69
N VAL A 37 -14.09 -4.84 3.74
CA VAL A 37 -14.57 -4.76 5.13
C VAL A 37 -15.33 -3.44 5.39
N ILE A 38 -14.78 -2.30 4.95
CA ILE A 38 -15.42 -0.98 5.09
C ILE A 38 -16.81 -0.96 4.42
N LEU A 39 -16.92 -1.62 3.27
CA LEU A 39 -18.18 -1.72 2.51
C LEU A 39 -19.12 -2.81 3.02
N GLY A 40 -18.69 -3.65 3.96
CA GLY A 40 -19.46 -4.82 4.41
C GLY A 40 -19.57 -5.93 3.35
N GLU A 41 -18.65 -5.94 2.39
CA GLU A 41 -18.57 -6.95 1.34
C GLU A 41 -17.69 -8.12 1.78
N LYS A 42 -17.87 -9.28 1.14
CA LYS A 42 -16.91 -10.37 1.30
C LYS A 42 -15.65 -10.06 0.50
N PRO A 43 -14.44 -10.22 1.08
CA PRO A 43 -13.20 -10.16 0.32
C PRO A 43 -13.26 -11.09 -0.90
N ALA A 44 -12.68 -10.65 -2.02
CA ALA A 44 -12.68 -11.43 -3.25
C ALA A 44 -12.02 -12.81 -3.03
N ALA A 45 -12.57 -13.86 -3.65
CA ALA A 45 -12.16 -15.24 -3.39
C ALA A 45 -10.68 -15.51 -3.74
N ASP A 46 -10.12 -14.73 -4.67
CA ASP A 46 -8.71 -14.78 -5.09
C ASP A 46 -7.74 -14.12 -4.09
N LEU A 47 -8.25 -13.31 -3.15
CA LEU A 47 -7.49 -12.90 -1.97
C LEU A 47 -7.26 -14.08 -1.01
N GLY A 48 -8.04 -15.17 -1.15
CA GLY A 48 -7.90 -16.40 -0.39
C GLY A 48 -8.07 -16.21 1.12
N ASN A 49 -7.48 -17.13 1.91
CA ASN A 49 -7.16 -16.81 3.30
C ASN A 49 -6.03 -15.77 3.25
N ILE A 50 -6.30 -14.54 3.67
CA ILE A 50 -5.32 -13.45 3.60
C ILE A 50 -4.06 -13.82 4.37
N GLU A 51 -4.18 -14.49 5.52
CA GLU A 51 -3.04 -15.00 6.29
C GLU A 51 -2.15 -15.98 5.49
N ALA A 52 -2.73 -16.66 4.49
CA ALA A 52 -2.02 -17.60 3.64
C ALA A 52 -1.55 -16.99 2.30
N ASN A 53 -2.04 -15.81 1.91
CA ASN A 53 -1.77 -15.21 0.60
C ASN A 53 -1.51 -13.69 0.65
N GLU A 54 -0.80 -13.25 1.68
CA GLU A 54 -0.47 -11.84 1.92
C GLU A 54 0.32 -11.16 0.80
N ASN A 55 0.94 -11.92 -0.12
CA ASN A 55 1.71 -11.38 -1.26
C ASN A 55 0.88 -11.24 -2.55
N GLY A 56 -0.43 -11.50 -2.48
CA GLY A 56 -1.34 -11.48 -3.61
C GLY A 56 -1.14 -12.65 -4.58
N PRO A 57 -1.95 -12.72 -5.64
CA PRO A 57 -1.96 -13.87 -6.54
C PRO A 57 -0.58 -14.13 -7.18
N ALA A 58 -0.13 -15.39 -7.15
CA ALA A 58 1.16 -15.81 -7.69
C ALA A 58 1.33 -15.50 -9.20
N GLY A 59 0.21 -15.36 -9.94
CA GLY A 59 0.21 -15.00 -11.36
C GLY A 59 0.56 -13.54 -11.66
N ILE A 60 0.56 -12.65 -10.65
CA ILE A 60 0.95 -11.25 -10.82
C ILE A 60 2.46 -11.14 -10.70
N VAL A 61 3.16 -11.25 -11.84
CA VAL A 61 4.64 -11.33 -11.87
C VAL A 61 5.26 -10.16 -12.63
N SER A 62 4.67 -9.75 -13.76
CA SER A 62 5.27 -8.71 -14.59
C SER A 62 5.13 -7.33 -13.95
N LYS A 63 6.04 -6.41 -14.28
CA LYS A 63 5.93 -5.01 -13.84
C LYS A 63 4.56 -4.41 -14.21
N ALA A 64 4.06 -4.72 -15.40
CA ALA A 64 2.78 -4.19 -15.87
C ALA A 64 1.62 -4.72 -15.01
N ASP A 65 1.62 -6.02 -14.71
CA ASP A 65 0.58 -6.65 -13.89
C ASP A 65 0.61 -6.12 -12.46
N VAL A 66 1.80 -6.00 -11.86
CA VAL A 66 1.95 -5.43 -10.51
C VAL A 66 1.42 -3.99 -10.47
N ILE A 67 1.77 -3.16 -11.45
CA ILE A 67 1.29 -1.77 -11.50
C ILE A 67 -0.23 -1.73 -11.67
N ALA A 68 -0.79 -2.56 -12.55
CA ALA A 68 -2.24 -2.64 -12.74
C ALA A 68 -2.95 -3.08 -11.46
N TYR A 69 -2.41 -4.10 -10.79
CA TYR A 69 -2.96 -4.64 -9.54
C TYR A 69 -2.99 -3.59 -8.42
N VAL A 70 -1.89 -2.86 -8.23
CA VAL A 70 -1.79 -1.76 -7.25
C VAL A 70 -2.76 -0.62 -7.58
N LYS A 71 -2.84 -0.19 -8.85
CA LYS A 71 -3.78 0.88 -9.24
C LYS A 71 -5.23 0.48 -8.97
N ASN A 72 -5.59 -0.75 -9.29
CA ASN A 72 -6.93 -1.26 -9.07
C ASN A 72 -7.26 -1.38 -7.58
N SER A 73 -6.29 -1.70 -6.72
CA SER A 73 -6.51 -1.76 -5.27
C SER A 73 -6.80 -0.37 -4.68
N PHE A 74 -6.05 0.66 -5.08
CA PHE A 74 -6.35 2.04 -4.67
C PHE A 74 -7.72 2.50 -5.17
N ALA A 75 -8.15 2.06 -6.35
CA ALA A 75 -9.50 2.35 -6.84
C ALA A 75 -10.59 1.73 -5.94
N GLN A 76 -10.34 0.58 -5.30
CA GLN A 76 -11.26 0.01 -4.31
C GLN A 76 -11.31 0.83 -3.02
N MET A 77 -10.17 1.28 -2.50
CA MET A 77 -10.17 2.18 -1.34
C MET A 77 -10.87 3.52 -1.65
N HIS A 78 -10.69 4.08 -2.85
CA HIS A 78 -11.46 5.25 -3.28
C HIS A 78 -12.96 4.98 -3.38
N ARG A 79 -13.37 3.77 -3.79
CA ARG A 79 -14.78 3.35 -3.79
C ARG A 79 -15.33 3.18 -2.38
N ALA A 80 -14.52 2.75 -1.43
CA ALA A 80 -14.91 2.56 -0.03
C ALA A 80 -15.00 3.87 0.76
N ALA A 81 -14.20 4.89 0.40
CA ALA A 81 -14.12 6.15 1.12
C ALA A 81 -15.49 6.85 1.39
N PRO A 82 -16.46 6.89 0.45
CA PRO A 82 -17.77 7.49 0.71
C PRO A 82 -18.63 6.76 1.76
N ALA A 83 -18.29 5.52 2.12
CA ALA A 83 -18.99 4.79 3.19
C ALA A 83 -18.54 5.21 4.59
N ILE A 84 -17.46 5.99 4.72
CA ILE A 84 -17.03 6.56 5.99
C ILE A 84 -17.94 7.74 6.32
N ASP A 85 -18.75 7.58 7.37
CA ASP A 85 -19.73 8.56 7.83
C ASP A 85 -19.59 8.83 9.34
N ASP A 86 -20.35 9.81 9.82
CA ASP A 86 -20.39 10.18 11.24
C ASP A 86 -21.14 9.17 12.12
N ALA A 87 -21.71 8.11 11.53
CA ALA A 87 -22.49 7.13 12.29
C ALA A 87 -21.60 6.30 13.24
N ASN A 88 -20.28 6.33 13.05
CA ASN A 88 -19.27 5.64 13.87
C ASN A 88 -19.64 4.17 14.17
N ALA A 89 -20.26 3.51 13.18
CA ALA A 89 -20.74 2.15 13.34
C ALA A 89 -19.56 1.19 13.54
N VAL A 90 -19.67 0.36 14.57
CA VAL A 90 -18.71 -0.71 14.84
C VAL A 90 -18.90 -1.83 13.84
N LEU A 91 -17.80 -2.31 13.28
CA LEU A 91 -17.72 -3.47 12.42
C LEU A 91 -17.10 -4.65 13.18
N PRO A 92 -17.40 -5.90 12.78
CA PRO A 92 -16.61 -7.05 13.21
C PRO A 92 -15.13 -6.77 12.94
N THR A 93 -14.28 -7.03 13.93
CA THR A 93 -12.87 -6.71 13.78
C THR A 93 -12.20 -7.76 12.89
N PRO A 94 -11.52 -7.36 11.81
CA PRO A 94 -10.80 -8.31 10.99
C PRO A 94 -9.75 -9.08 11.79
N GLY A 95 -9.57 -10.37 11.54
CA GLY A 95 -8.58 -11.18 12.29
C GLY A 95 -7.13 -10.69 12.16
N ILE A 96 -6.80 -9.99 11.06
CA ILE A 96 -5.48 -9.38 10.84
C ILE A 96 -5.31 -8.04 11.55
N SER A 97 -6.40 -7.46 12.03
CA SER A 97 -6.42 -6.12 12.60
C SER A 97 -5.96 -6.15 14.05
N PRO A 98 -5.12 -5.20 14.51
CA PRO A 98 -4.66 -5.13 15.89
C PRO A 98 -5.71 -4.59 16.86
N TRP A 99 -6.88 -4.17 16.36
CA TRP A 99 -7.95 -3.62 17.18
C TRP A 99 -8.58 -4.71 18.06
N PRO A 100 -9.04 -4.39 19.28
CA PRO A 100 -9.86 -5.31 20.06
C PRO A 100 -11.16 -5.67 19.33
N GLU A 101 -11.64 -6.90 19.49
CA GLU A 101 -12.91 -7.35 18.89
C GLU A 101 -14.06 -6.40 19.24
N GLY A 102 -14.88 -6.07 18.24
CA GLY A 102 -16.01 -5.16 18.40
C GLY A 102 -15.62 -3.70 18.68
N THR A 103 -14.41 -3.25 18.29
CA THR A 103 -14.02 -1.84 18.41
C THR A 103 -13.66 -1.16 17.08
N ALA A 104 -13.46 -1.94 16.02
CA ALA A 104 -13.17 -1.41 14.70
C ALA A 104 -14.34 -0.57 14.15
N THR A 105 -14.02 0.58 13.55
CA THR A 105 -14.99 1.43 12.83
C THR A 105 -14.52 1.62 11.39
N ARG A 106 -15.40 2.09 10.49
CA ARG A 106 -14.98 2.38 9.10
C ARG A 106 -13.80 3.35 9.03
N LEU A 107 -13.84 4.41 9.84
CA LEU A 107 -12.74 5.35 9.94
C LEU A 107 -11.48 4.70 10.52
N GLY A 108 -11.62 3.90 11.58
CA GLY A 108 -10.50 3.20 12.21
C GLY A 108 -9.78 2.26 11.24
N LEU A 109 -10.54 1.46 10.47
CA LEU A 109 -10.00 0.54 9.46
C LEU A 109 -9.37 1.28 8.27
N ALA A 110 -9.96 2.39 7.82
CA ALA A 110 -9.37 3.22 6.78
C ALA A 110 -8.04 3.85 7.23
N LEU A 111 -7.96 4.27 8.50
CA LEU A 111 -6.71 4.78 9.08
C LEU A 111 -5.66 3.67 9.25
N GLU A 112 -6.08 2.48 9.63
CA GLU A 112 -5.22 1.30 9.70
C GLU A 112 -4.56 1.01 8.34
N ASP A 113 -5.33 0.96 7.26
CA ASP A 113 -4.82 0.77 5.88
C ASP A 113 -3.82 1.86 5.47
N VAL A 114 -4.11 3.13 5.80
CA VAL A 114 -3.20 4.25 5.53
C VAL A 114 -1.89 4.08 6.28
N VAL A 115 -1.93 3.83 7.58
CA VAL A 115 -0.72 3.67 8.41
C VAL A 115 0.10 2.47 7.93
N HIS A 116 -0.55 1.34 7.67
CA HIS A 116 0.09 0.15 7.12
C HIS A 116 0.79 0.43 5.78
N THR A 117 0.12 1.12 4.87
CA THR A 117 0.70 1.53 3.59
C THR A 117 1.91 2.45 3.76
N TYR A 118 1.90 3.34 4.76
CA TYR A 118 3.05 4.21 5.08
C TYR A 118 4.26 3.43 5.60
N ASP A 119 4.05 2.39 6.42
CA ASP A 119 5.14 1.52 6.89
C ASP A 119 5.83 0.82 5.71
N HIS A 120 5.05 0.31 4.76
CA HIS A 120 5.59 -0.27 3.52
C HIS A 120 6.24 0.77 2.61
N TYR A 121 5.70 1.98 2.52
CA TYR A 121 6.33 3.06 1.77
C TYR A 121 7.74 3.37 2.28
N GLY A 122 7.94 3.41 3.60
CA GLY A 122 9.27 3.55 4.20
C GLY A 122 10.25 2.46 3.75
N GLN A 123 9.81 1.20 3.74
CA GLN A 123 10.63 0.07 3.28
C GLN A 123 10.95 0.16 1.77
N LEU A 124 9.96 0.51 0.94
CA LEU A 124 10.14 0.70 -0.51
C LEU A 124 11.15 1.81 -0.81
N VAL A 125 11.10 2.90 -0.04
CA VAL A 125 12.03 4.01 -0.12
C VAL A 125 13.48 3.56 0.15
N GLU A 126 13.69 2.73 1.16
CA GLU A 126 15.01 2.15 1.43
C GLU A 126 15.48 1.22 0.30
N TYR A 127 14.58 0.41 -0.27
CA TYR A 127 14.92 -0.48 -1.39
C TYR A 127 15.34 0.30 -2.64
N LEU A 128 14.70 1.45 -2.90
CA LEU A 128 15.10 2.35 -3.99
C LEU A 128 16.53 2.86 -3.76
N ARG A 129 16.84 3.34 -2.55
CA ARG A 129 18.19 3.86 -2.22
C ARG A 129 19.27 2.79 -2.30
N MET A 130 18.99 1.57 -1.83
CA MET A 130 19.89 0.43 -1.97
C MET A 130 20.16 0.05 -3.44
N ASN A 131 19.28 0.46 -4.36
CA ASN A 131 19.46 0.29 -5.81
C ASN A 131 19.95 1.57 -6.52
N GLY A 132 20.41 2.59 -5.78
CA GLY A 132 20.90 3.84 -6.35
C GLY A 132 19.82 4.71 -7.01
N ILE A 133 18.54 4.46 -6.68
CA ILE A 133 17.41 5.22 -7.21
C ILE A 133 17.01 6.26 -6.17
N VAL A 134 16.98 7.54 -6.56
CA VAL A 134 16.46 8.62 -5.71
C VAL A 134 14.93 8.47 -5.60
N PRO A 135 14.37 8.30 -4.39
CA PRO A 135 12.93 8.20 -4.23
C PRO A 135 12.21 9.47 -4.73
N PRO A 136 11.08 9.35 -5.44
CA PRO A 136 10.40 10.50 -6.05
C PRO A 136 10.04 11.62 -5.06
N GLY A 137 9.60 11.28 -3.83
CA GLY A 137 9.26 12.28 -2.80
C GLY A 137 10.47 13.01 -2.21
N SER A 138 11.69 12.51 -2.42
CA SER A 138 12.95 13.16 -2.03
C SER A 138 13.66 13.82 -3.20
N ALA A 139 13.15 13.66 -4.43
CA ALA A 139 13.72 14.31 -5.59
C ALA A 139 13.50 15.82 -5.47
N GLN A 140 14.53 16.60 -5.81
CA GLN A 140 14.34 18.04 -5.97
C GLN A 140 13.26 18.27 -7.03
N PRO A 141 12.27 19.14 -6.79
CA PRO A 141 11.37 19.55 -7.86
C PRO A 141 12.23 20.07 -9.01
N PRO A 142 11.84 19.79 -10.28
CA PRO A 142 12.62 20.25 -11.42
C PRO A 142 12.89 21.74 -11.26
N THR A 143 14.17 22.12 -11.23
CA THR A 143 14.59 23.52 -11.21
C THR A 143 13.98 24.19 -12.42
N VAL A 144 12.92 24.98 -12.21
CA VAL A 144 12.39 25.86 -13.24
C VAL A 144 13.38 27.01 -13.37
N PHE A 145 14.44 26.81 -14.15
CA PHE A 145 15.26 27.90 -14.63
C PHE A 145 14.36 28.82 -15.47
N GLY A 146 14.07 30.02 -14.96
CA GLY A 146 13.50 31.10 -15.78
C GLY A 146 12.13 31.65 -15.40
N ARG A 147 11.71 31.67 -14.13
CA ARG A 147 10.70 32.68 -13.75
C ARG A 147 11.37 34.06 -13.75
N LYS A 148 11.29 34.78 -14.89
CA LYS A 148 11.42 36.24 -14.87
C LYS A 148 10.39 36.76 -13.88
N ALA A 149 10.83 37.52 -12.90
CA ALA A 149 9.94 38.24 -11.99
C ALA A 149 8.98 39.09 -12.84
N LEU A 150 7.68 38.94 -12.59
CA LEU A 150 6.68 39.85 -13.15
C LEU A 150 6.93 41.24 -12.53
N PRO A 151 6.95 42.32 -13.32
CA PRO A 151 7.14 43.66 -12.78
C PRO A 151 5.96 44.02 -11.86
N SER A 152 6.28 44.60 -10.71
CA SER A 152 5.29 45.16 -9.78
C SER A 152 4.49 46.26 -10.48
N LYS A 153 3.16 46.19 -10.35
CA LYS A 153 2.29 47.33 -10.61
C LYS A 153 2.42 48.38 -9.52
#